data_AF-A0A0A2TKA6-F1
#
_entry.id   AF-A0A0A2TKA6-F1
#
_cell.length_a   1.000
_cell.length_b   1.000
_cell.length_c   1.000
_cell.angle_alpha   90.00
_cell.angle_beta   90.00
_cell.angle_gamma   90.00
#
_symmetry.space_group_name_H-M   'P 1'
#
loop_
_entity.id
_entity.type
_entity.pdbx_description
1 polymer ?
#
loop_
_entity_poly.entity_id
_entity_poly.type
_entity_poly.pdbx_seq_one_letter_code
_entity_poly.pdbx_strand_id
1 'polypeptide(L)'
;MLKQIIEINDLVNLWDLNQDRRNEKIKILKQWEKELNQREFQTLLKICHKFNYYSESLAAEAYKNIFEDQASKRNNFNEFLQNSLFFPLRRKGRIESSIDMLSSFRLVNEIDANNIKVECVSEFLEKYKTNFEYTRDKVVENDSTVKELEKSIYVLRENLKIHSDNNRVRDKIEKRISKLEEDRKYRIDDSESLGEIFYEEFLSVQNLIIIDDFIGTGDSVIKFLKKINNVISGSKIDINLFLWVIEASKSGLEAIEEKAIDLNINIQVSYYKESINVLAEEIVFSNEEIDDVKKLIRNINEYYRLTQSGYSMNHAIASFVNAPNNNLTLLSEESSTWTPLFLRTKRNKKKRKFSKTEMKDTLNFIRH
;
A
#
# COMPACT_ATOMS: atom_id res chain seq x y z
N MET A 1 -14.25 -4.03 44.15
CA MET A 1 -15.45 -3.70 43.34
C MET A 1 -15.46 -2.23 42.88
N LEU A 2 -15.66 -1.20 43.73
CA LEU A 2 -15.70 0.20 43.26
C LEU A 2 -14.38 0.68 42.60
N LYS A 3 -13.21 0.35 43.19
CA LYS A 3 -11.89 0.73 42.64
C LYS A 3 -11.61 0.11 41.25
N GLN A 4 -11.99 -1.15 41.05
CA GLN A 4 -11.85 -1.85 39.76
C GLN A 4 -12.83 -1.35 38.70
N ILE A 5 -14.06 -0.98 39.09
CA ILE A 5 -15.01 -0.37 38.17
C ILE A 5 -14.48 0.97 37.65
N ILE A 6 -13.86 1.77 38.54
CA ILE A 6 -13.21 3.04 38.14
C ILE A 6 -12.06 2.75 37.16
N GLU A 7 -11.18 1.79 37.50
CA GLU A 7 -10.04 1.39 36.67
C GLU A 7 -10.44 0.92 35.25
N ILE A 8 -11.49 0.10 35.11
CA ILE A 8 -11.99 -0.35 33.80
C ILE A 8 -12.53 0.83 32.96
N ASN A 9 -13.28 1.75 33.59
CA ASN A 9 -13.80 2.91 32.88
C ASN A 9 -12.68 3.85 32.44
N ASP A 10 -11.72 4.13 33.34
CA ASP A 10 -10.57 4.97 33.05
C ASP A 10 -9.73 4.39 31.91
N LEU A 11 -9.48 3.07 31.92
CA LEU A 11 -8.80 2.36 30.85
C LEU A 11 -9.51 2.53 29.49
N VAL A 12 -10.83 2.28 29.44
CA VAL A 12 -11.58 2.35 28.18
C VAL A 12 -11.69 3.79 27.67
N ASN A 13 -11.63 4.79 28.54
CA ASN A 13 -11.58 6.20 28.17
C ASN A 13 -10.25 6.63 27.50
N LEU A 14 -9.18 5.83 27.64
CA LEU A 14 -7.93 6.04 26.89
C LEU A 14 -8.11 5.74 25.39
N TRP A 15 -9.14 4.99 25.03
CA TRP A 15 -9.43 4.64 23.65
C TRP A 15 -10.48 5.60 23.09
N ASP A 16 -10.16 6.25 21.97
CA ASP A 16 -11.04 7.20 21.27
C ASP A 16 -12.22 6.47 20.58
N LEU A 17 -13.12 5.95 21.42
CA LEU A 17 -14.29 5.15 21.07
C LEU A 17 -15.56 5.95 21.34
N ASN A 18 -16.59 5.74 20.51
CA ASN A 18 -17.94 6.22 20.82
C ASN A 18 -18.55 5.46 22.03
N GLN A 19 -19.63 5.99 22.59
CA GLN A 19 -20.23 5.44 23.82
C GLN A 19 -20.63 3.97 23.70
N ASP A 20 -21.18 3.55 22.55
CA ASP A 20 -21.60 2.16 22.35
C ASP A 20 -20.42 1.19 22.36
N ARG A 21 -19.34 1.54 21.65
CA ARG A 21 -18.12 0.72 21.64
C ARG A 21 -17.41 0.74 22.99
N ARG A 22 -17.42 1.86 23.72
CA ARG A 22 -16.92 1.90 25.11
C ARG A 22 -17.70 0.93 26.00
N ASN A 23 -19.03 0.98 25.94
CA ASN A 23 -19.91 0.08 26.70
C ASN A 23 -19.65 -1.39 26.35
N GLU A 24 -19.39 -1.70 25.07
CA GLU A 24 -18.98 -3.03 24.62
C GLU A 24 -17.66 -3.48 25.27
N LYS A 25 -16.62 -2.64 25.26
CA LYS A 25 -15.31 -3.00 25.85
C LYS A 25 -15.38 -3.16 27.36
N ILE A 26 -16.16 -2.33 28.05
CA ILE A 26 -16.42 -2.48 29.48
C ILE A 26 -17.10 -3.83 29.77
N LYS A 27 -18.06 -4.26 28.94
CA LYS A 27 -18.73 -5.57 29.11
C LYS A 27 -17.72 -6.71 28.95
N ILE A 28 -16.83 -6.64 27.96
CA ILE A 28 -15.78 -7.64 27.72
C ILE A 28 -14.82 -7.71 28.93
N LEU A 29 -14.32 -6.57 29.42
CA LEU A 29 -13.42 -6.54 30.57
C LEU A 29 -14.08 -7.10 31.84
N LYS A 30 -15.37 -6.79 32.07
CA LYS A 30 -16.15 -7.37 33.17
C LYS A 30 -16.41 -8.87 33.02
N GLN A 31 -16.43 -9.37 31.78
CA GLN A 31 -16.49 -10.81 31.52
C GLN A 31 -15.15 -11.46 31.86
N TRP A 32 -14.03 -10.89 31.39
CA TRP A 32 -12.69 -11.37 31.73
C TRP A 32 -12.44 -11.38 33.24
N GLU A 33 -12.89 -10.36 33.98
CA GLU A 33 -12.78 -10.31 35.45
C GLU A 33 -13.45 -11.51 36.15
N LYS A 34 -14.53 -12.05 35.58
CA LYS A 34 -15.25 -13.20 36.14
C LYS A 34 -14.63 -14.54 35.74
N GLU A 35 -14.02 -14.59 34.57
CA GLU A 35 -13.50 -15.83 33.98
C GLU A 35 -12.05 -16.11 34.40
N LEU A 36 -11.29 -15.06 34.71
CA LEU A 36 -9.88 -15.13 35.08
C LEU A 36 -9.69 -15.01 36.59
N ASN A 37 -8.60 -15.58 37.10
CA ASN A 37 -8.21 -15.31 38.47
C ASN A 37 -7.67 -13.87 38.62
N GLN A 38 -7.55 -13.40 39.86
CA GLN A 38 -7.13 -12.01 40.13
C GLN A 38 -5.76 -11.66 39.53
N ARG A 39 -4.78 -12.58 39.56
CA ARG A 39 -3.44 -12.34 39.00
C ARG A 39 -3.50 -12.22 37.48
N GLU A 40 -4.23 -13.12 36.82
CA GLU A 40 -4.43 -13.10 35.37
C GLU A 40 -5.11 -11.81 34.91
N PHE A 41 -6.24 -11.45 35.53
CA PHE A 41 -6.99 -10.26 35.15
C PHE A 41 -6.16 -8.98 35.33
N GLN A 42 -5.44 -8.84 36.44
CA GLN A 42 -4.58 -7.69 36.69
C GLN A 42 -3.39 -7.62 35.72
N THR A 43 -2.84 -8.77 35.32
CA THR A 43 -1.80 -8.85 34.30
C THR A 43 -2.33 -8.35 32.94
N LEU A 44 -3.54 -8.76 32.56
CA LEU A 44 -4.16 -8.28 31.31
C LEU A 44 -4.50 -6.79 31.36
N LEU A 45 -4.97 -6.26 32.49
CA LEU A 45 -5.24 -4.82 32.63
C LEU A 45 -3.97 -3.99 32.44
N LYS A 46 -2.83 -4.41 33.01
CA LYS A 46 -1.53 -3.75 32.80
C LYS A 46 -1.15 -3.70 31.30
N ILE A 47 -1.37 -4.80 30.56
CA ILE A 47 -1.16 -4.84 29.11
C ILE A 47 -2.13 -3.87 28.39
N CYS A 48 -3.40 -3.86 28.78
CA CYS A 48 -4.41 -3.00 28.16
C CYS A 48 -4.12 -1.51 28.35
N HIS A 49 -3.50 -1.09 29.46
CA HIS A 49 -3.05 0.29 29.66
C HIS A 49 -1.98 0.74 28.67
N LYS A 50 -1.30 -0.19 28.00
CA LYS A 50 -0.33 0.07 26.93
C LYS A 50 -0.94 -0.12 25.54
N PHE A 51 -2.25 -0.38 25.46
CA PHE A 51 -2.93 -0.63 24.19
C PHE A 51 -3.17 0.67 23.42
N ASN A 52 -2.64 0.77 22.20
CA ASN A 52 -2.90 1.90 21.32
C ASN A 52 -4.09 1.58 20.39
N TYR A 53 -5.21 2.26 20.59
CA TYR A 53 -6.33 2.22 19.66
C TYR A 53 -6.37 3.49 18.81
N TYR A 54 -6.19 3.34 17.51
CA TYR A 54 -6.29 4.43 16.53
C TYR A 54 -7.70 4.50 15.97
N SER A 55 -8.50 5.44 16.49
CA SER A 55 -9.73 5.87 15.83
C SER A 55 -9.44 6.47 14.45
N GLU A 56 -10.48 6.79 13.68
CA GLU A 56 -10.31 7.45 12.38
C GLU A 56 -9.59 8.80 12.52
N SER A 57 -9.93 9.58 13.56
CA SER A 57 -9.28 10.84 13.93
C SER A 57 -7.82 10.65 14.30
N LEU A 58 -7.51 9.71 15.19
CA LEU A 58 -6.14 9.45 15.62
C LEU A 58 -5.26 8.88 14.50
N ALA A 59 -5.83 8.04 13.62
CA ALA A 59 -5.13 7.56 12.43
C ALA A 59 -4.83 8.70 11.46
N ALA A 60 -5.81 9.59 11.21
CA ALA A 60 -5.61 10.77 10.38
C ALA A 60 -4.54 11.71 10.96
N GLU A 61 -4.55 11.94 12.27
CA GLU A 61 -3.53 12.73 12.96
C GLU A 61 -2.13 12.10 12.82
N ALA A 62 -2.00 10.79 13.02
CA ALA A 62 -0.72 10.09 12.82
C ALA A 62 -0.20 10.25 11.40
N TYR A 63 -1.06 10.10 10.39
CA TYR A 63 -0.70 10.32 8.98
C TYR A 63 -0.33 11.75 8.66
N LYS A 64 -1.02 12.73 9.26
CA LYS A 64 -0.69 14.14 9.12
C LYS A 64 0.68 14.45 9.68
N ASN A 65 1.00 13.91 10.87
CA ASN A 65 2.32 14.08 11.48
C ASN A 65 3.43 13.47 10.62
N ILE A 66 3.21 12.29 10.03
CA ILE A 66 4.18 11.70 9.09
C ILE A 66 4.36 12.59 7.86
N PHE A 67 3.27 13.10 7.28
CA PHE A 67 3.31 13.98 6.11
C PHE A 67 4.07 15.28 6.39
N GLU A 68 3.78 15.95 7.50
CA GLU A 68 4.43 17.19 7.92
C GLU A 68 5.92 16.96 8.25
N ASP A 69 6.25 15.85 8.90
CA ASP A 69 7.64 15.44 9.13
C ASP A 69 8.40 15.27 7.80
N GLN A 70 7.80 14.58 6.82
CA GLN A 70 8.40 14.41 5.49
C GLN A 70 8.52 15.73 4.72
N ALA A 71 7.55 16.64 4.87
CA ALA A 71 7.61 17.97 4.31
C ALA A 71 8.78 18.77 4.89
N SER A 72 8.97 18.72 6.22
CA SER A 72 10.01 19.47 6.91
C SER A 72 11.44 19.02 6.55
N LYS A 73 11.62 17.75 6.17
CA LYS A 73 12.91 17.15 5.80
C LYS A 73 13.32 17.44 4.36
N ARG A 74 12.47 18.09 3.55
CA ARG A 74 12.68 18.26 2.11
C ARG A 74 12.66 19.73 1.70
N ASN A 75 13.70 20.14 0.97
CA ASN A 75 13.84 21.53 0.51
C ASN A 75 12.76 21.95 -0.50
N ASN A 76 12.29 21.03 -1.35
CA ASN A 76 11.21 21.28 -2.31
C ASN A 76 10.13 20.18 -2.22
N PHE A 77 9.31 20.25 -1.18
CA PHE A 77 8.28 19.24 -0.96
C PHE A 77 7.15 19.27 -2.00
N ASN A 78 6.85 20.44 -2.56
CA ASN A 78 5.82 20.56 -3.60
C ASN A 78 6.22 19.82 -4.89
N GLU A 79 7.48 19.96 -5.33
CA GLU A 79 8.01 19.19 -6.47
C GLU A 79 8.02 17.69 -6.17
N PHE A 80 8.40 17.30 -4.94
CA PHE A 80 8.31 15.91 -4.51
C PHE A 80 6.88 15.37 -4.67
N LEU A 81 5.86 16.11 -4.23
CA LEU A 81 4.46 15.71 -4.34
C LEU A 81 3.97 15.64 -5.79
N GLN A 82 4.39 16.59 -6.64
CA GLN A 82 4.03 16.60 -8.07
C GLN A 82 4.56 15.36 -8.80
N ASN A 83 5.73 14.86 -8.41
CA ASN A 83 6.36 13.67 -8.98
C ASN A 83 6.05 12.39 -8.16
N SER A 84 5.00 12.42 -7.33
CA SER A 84 4.62 11.30 -6.45
C SER A 84 3.26 10.71 -6.78
N LEU A 85 3.19 9.38 -6.75
CA LEU A 85 1.93 8.64 -6.72
C LEU A 85 1.78 7.88 -5.39
N PHE A 86 0.56 7.84 -4.85
CA PHE A 86 0.24 7.21 -3.58
C PHE A 86 -0.57 5.93 -3.78
N PHE A 87 -0.18 4.87 -3.07
CA PHE A 87 -0.73 3.53 -3.20
C PHE A 87 -1.03 2.93 -1.84
N PRO A 88 -2.03 2.03 -1.72
CA PRO A 88 -2.21 1.22 -0.53
C PRO A 88 -1.28 -0.01 -0.60
N LEU A 89 -0.73 -0.46 0.53
CA LEU A 89 -0.03 -1.76 0.55
C LEU A 89 -1.06 -2.89 0.39
N ARG A 90 -1.20 -3.43 -0.82
CA ARG A 90 -2.19 -4.48 -1.11
C ARG A 90 -1.71 -5.52 -2.11
N ARG A 91 -2.40 -6.65 -2.13
CA ARG A 91 -2.29 -7.64 -3.21
C ARG A 91 -3.33 -7.38 -4.30
N LYS A 92 -2.96 -7.72 -5.54
CA LYS A 92 -3.84 -7.75 -6.72
C LYS A 92 -5.22 -8.33 -6.40
N GLY A 93 -6.27 -7.59 -6.75
CA GLY A 93 -7.67 -8.02 -6.64
C GLY A 93 -8.23 -8.14 -5.21
N ARG A 94 -7.55 -7.59 -4.18
CA ARG A 94 -8.03 -7.64 -2.78
C ARG A 94 -8.24 -6.27 -2.18
N ILE A 95 -9.43 -6.00 -1.66
CA ILE A 95 -9.65 -4.83 -0.79
C ILE A 95 -9.06 -5.16 0.58
N GLU A 96 -8.14 -4.34 1.06
CA GLU A 96 -7.38 -4.50 2.30
C GLU A 96 -7.53 -3.24 3.17
N SER A 97 -7.20 -3.32 4.47
CA SER A 97 -7.33 -2.19 5.42
C SER A 97 -6.53 -0.96 4.97
N SER A 98 -5.44 -1.19 4.24
CA SER A 98 -4.62 -0.16 3.61
C SER A 98 -5.37 0.77 2.66
N ILE A 99 -6.52 0.35 2.10
CA ILE A 99 -7.35 1.22 1.25
C ILE A 99 -8.10 2.26 2.10
N ASP A 100 -8.65 1.83 3.24
CA ASP A 100 -9.31 2.73 4.18
C ASP A 100 -8.28 3.70 4.79
N MET A 101 -7.07 3.19 5.08
CA MET A 101 -5.95 4.01 5.53
C MET A 101 -5.51 5.05 4.50
N LEU A 102 -5.35 4.65 3.24
CA LEU A 102 -5.02 5.58 2.15
C LEU A 102 -6.09 6.65 1.98
N SER A 103 -7.37 6.30 2.15
CA SER A 103 -8.47 7.24 2.08
C SER A 103 -8.40 8.28 3.21
N SER A 104 -8.14 7.84 4.44
CA SER A 104 -7.91 8.72 5.59
C SER A 104 -6.70 9.64 5.36
N PHE A 105 -5.57 9.09 4.92
CA PHE A 105 -4.35 9.83 4.57
C PHE A 105 -4.60 10.89 3.49
N ARG A 106 -5.32 10.55 2.41
CA ARG A 106 -5.63 11.48 1.31
C ARG A 106 -6.43 12.69 1.82
N LEU A 107 -7.46 12.42 2.63
CA LEU A 107 -8.39 13.46 3.08
C LEU A 107 -7.72 14.44 4.04
N VAL A 108 -6.92 13.94 4.99
CA VAL A 108 -6.29 14.81 6.00
C VAL A 108 -5.13 15.65 5.45
N ASN A 109 -4.46 15.17 4.39
CA ASN A 109 -3.32 15.84 3.76
C ASN A 109 -3.69 16.52 2.42
N GLU A 110 -4.97 16.58 2.07
CA GLU A 110 -5.49 17.24 0.87
C GLU A 110 -4.81 16.78 -0.44
N ILE A 111 -4.46 15.49 -0.53
CA ILE A 111 -3.81 14.94 -1.71
C ILE A 111 -4.79 14.87 -2.88
N ASP A 112 -4.35 15.37 -4.05
CA ASP A 112 -5.11 15.29 -5.29
C ASP A 112 -5.45 13.83 -5.62
N ALA A 113 -6.71 13.59 -5.94
CA ALA A 113 -7.21 12.27 -6.33
C ALA A 113 -6.49 11.69 -7.56
N ASN A 114 -5.97 12.54 -8.46
CA ASN A 114 -5.19 12.12 -9.62
C ASN A 114 -3.87 11.45 -9.24
N ASN A 115 -3.32 11.80 -8.06
CA ASN A 115 -2.09 11.21 -7.53
C ASN A 115 -2.35 9.94 -6.72
N ILE A 116 -3.61 9.51 -6.56
CA ILE A 116 -3.97 8.29 -5.85
C ILE A 116 -4.17 7.15 -6.85
N LYS A 117 -3.54 6.01 -6.58
CA LYS A 117 -3.74 4.77 -7.32
C LYS A 117 -4.22 3.68 -6.38
N VAL A 118 -5.38 3.12 -6.67
CA VAL A 118 -5.97 2.02 -5.88
C VAL A 118 -5.45 0.64 -6.28
N GLU A 119 -4.79 0.53 -7.45
CA GLU A 119 -4.10 -0.69 -7.87
C GLU A 119 -2.87 -0.96 -7.02
N CYS A 120 -2.25 -2.14 -7.14
CA CYS A 120 -0.99 -2.39 -6.43
C CYS A 120 0.20 -1.88 -7.25
N VAL A 121 1.25 -1.41 -6.57
CA VAL A 121 2.46 -0.84 -7.21
C VAL A 121 3.05 -1.72 -8.31
N SER A 122 3.09 -3.05 -8.13
CA SER A 122 3.62 -3.94 -9.15
C SER A 122 2.85 -3.88 -10.47
N GLU A 123 1.53 -3.65 -10.44
CA GLU A 123 0.71 -3.50 -11.66
C GLU A 123 1.02 -2.19 -12.38
N PHE A 124 1.21 -1.10 -11.64
CA PHE A 124 1.64 0.17 -12.20
C PHE A 124 3.02 0.02 -12.87
N LEU A 125 3.98 -0.62 -12.21
CA LEU A 125 5.32 -0.84 -12.75
C LEU A 125 5.32 -1.77 -13.97
N GLU A 126 4.45 -2.80 -14.00
CA GLU A 126 4.26 -3.66 -15.17
C GLU A 126 3.73 -2.85 -16.38
N LYS A 127 2.77 -1.94 -16.14
CA LYS A 127 2.28 -1.02 -17.17
C LYS A 127 3.36 -0.06 -17.62
N TYR A 128 4.13 0.52 -16.70
CA TYR A 128 5.26 1.39 -17.03
C TYR A 128 6.19 0.64 -17.99
N LYS A 129 6.70 -0.53 -17.59
CA LYS A 129 7.65 -1.30 -18.40
C LYS A 129 7.12 -1.59 -19.79
N THR A 130 5.86 -2.05 -19.89
CA THR A 130 5.23 -2.39 -21.16
C THR A 130 5.09 -1.16 -22.06
N ASN A 131 4.65 -0.02 -21.51
CA ASN A 131 4.51 1.22 -22.26
C ASN A 131 5.87 1.79 -22.67
N PHE A 132 6.91 1.66 -21.83
CA PHE A 132 8.26 2.06 -22.18
C PHE A 132 8.76 1.31 -23.42
N GLU A 133 8.60 -0.02 -23.44
CA GLU A 133 9.01 -0.86 -24.57
C GLU A 133 8.22 -0.49 -25.83
N TYR A 134 6.90 -0.35 -25.72
CA TYR A 134 6.04 0.06 -26.83
C TYR A 134 6.41 1.43 -27.41
N THR A 135 6.50 2.46 -26.55
CA THR A 135 6.82 3.83 -26.96
C THR A 135 8.20 3.89 -27.59
N ARG A 136 9.20 3.22 -27.00
CA ARG A 136 10.54 3.15 -27.56
C ARG A 136 10.53 2.55 -28.96
N ASP A 137 9.88 1.40 -29.14
CA ASP A 137 9.90 0.70 -30.42
C ASP A 137 9.18 1.52 -31.51
N LYS A 138 8.09 2.22 -31.15
CA LYS A 138 7.39 3.14 -32.04
C LYS A 138 8.19 4.38 -32.42
N VAL A 139 8.85 5.01 -31.46
CA VAL A 139 9.73 6.16 -31.74
C VAL A 139 10.88 5.75 -32.65
N VAL A 140 11.50 4.59 -32.42
CA VAL A 140 12.58 4.07 -33.29
C VAL A 140 12.09 3.77 -34.71
N GLU A 141 10.90 3.17 -34.86
CA GLU A 141 10.25 2.92 -36.15
C GLU A 141 10.00 4.23 -36.92
N ASN A 142 9.42 5.22 -36.24
CA ASN A 142 9.14 6.54 -36.80
C ASN A 142 10.43 7.28 -37.18
N ASP A 143 11.44 7.29 -36.31
CA ASP A 143 12.75 7.91 -36.57
C ASP A 143 13.44 7.30 -37.81
N SER A 144 13.39 5.97 -37.95
CA SER A 144 13.93 5.30 -39.12
C SER A 144 13.18 5.71 -40.39
N THR A 145 11.85 5.74 -40.33
CA THR A 145 10.99 6.14 -41.45
C THR A 145 11.23 7.60 -41.84
N VAL A 146 11.35 8.50 -40.87
CA VAL A 146 11.66 9.92 -41.09
C VAL A 146 12.97 10.07 -41.85
N LYS A 147 14.03 9.35 -41.45
CA LYS A 147 15.32 9.36 -42.16
C LYS A 147 15.20 8.88 -43.62
N GLU A 148 14.37 7.89 -43.90
CA GLU A 148 14.14 7.41 -45.27
C GLU A 148 13.33 8.41 -46.12
N LEU A 149 12.31 9.03 -45.53
CA LEU A 149 11.51 10.07 -46.17
C LEU A 149 12.38 11.29 -46.50
N GLU A 150 13.25 11.71 -45.58
CA GLU A 150 14.20 12.82 -45.80
C GLU A 150 15.15 12.55 -46.98
N LYS A 151 15.72 11.34 -47.04
CA LYS A 151 16.54 10.92 -48.20
C LYS A 151 15.76 10.96 -49.51
N SER A 152 14.52 10.46 -49.49
CA SER A 152 13.65 10.43 -50.68
C SER A 152 13.26 11.84 -51.15
N ILE A 153 12.91 12.73 -50.21
CA ILE A 153 12.59 14.13 -50.48
C ILE A 153 13.82 14.83 -51.08
N TYR A 154 15.00 14.62 -50.51
CA TYR A 154 16.26 15.19 -51.02
C TYR A 154 16.49 14.79 -52.49
N VAL A 155 16.41 13.49 -52.81
CA VAL A 155 16.59 12.99 -54.19
C VAL A 155 15.57 13.59 -55.14
N LEU A 156 14.30 13.69 -54.74
CA LEU A 156 13.26 14.31 -55.56
C LEU A 156 13.49 15.80 -55.79
N ARG A 157 13.99 16.53 -54.78
CA ARG A 157 14.36 17.94 -54.91
C ARG A 157 15.52 18.13 -55.89
N GLU A 158 16.50 17.23 -55.90
CA GLU A 158 17.57 17.25 -56.90
C GLU A 158 17.04 16.97 -58.32
N ASN A 159 16.16 15.98 -58.48
CA ASN A 159 15.53 15.69 -59.78
C ASN A 159 14.68 16.86 -60.30
N LEU A 160 14.08 17.64 -59.40
CA LEU A 160 13.28 18.81 -59.74
C LEU A 160 14.14 19.92 -60.40
N LYS A 161 15.40 20.06 -59.97
CA LYS A 161 16.37 20.97 -60.58
C LYS A 161 16.74 20.54 -62.00
N ILE A 162 16.83 19.24 -62.25
CA ILE A 162 17.20 18.67 -63.56
C ILE A 162 16.06 18.84 -64.59
N HIS A 163 14.81 18.76 -64.14
CA HIS A 163 13.63 18.81 -65.00
C HIS A 163 12.86 20.14 -64.92
N SER A 164 13.56 21.25 -64.68
CA SER A 164 12.97 22.59 -64.50
C SER A 164 12.03 23.00 -65.63
N ASP A 165 12.33 22.56 -66.86
CA ASP A 165 11.67 23.05 -68.08
C ASP A 165 10.46 22.19 -68.49
N ASN A 166 10.20 21.08 -67.80
CA ASN A 166 9.06 20.19 -68.09
C ASN A 166 7.98 20.32 -67.01
N ASN A 167 7.05 21.25 -67.23
CA ASN A 167 5.95 21.55 -66.30
C ASN A 167 5.20 20.30 -65.82
N ARG A 168 4.90 19.34 -66.70
CA ARG A 168 4.15 18.12 -66.33
C ARG A 168 4.94 17.19 -65.40
N VAL A 169 6.26 17.08 -65.61
CA VAL A 169 7.13 16.28 -64.76
C VAL A 169 7.34 16.98 -63.43
N ARG A 170 7.59 18.30 -63.45
CA ARG A 170 7.74 19.13 -62.26
C ARG A 170 6.53 19.01 -61.32
N ASP A 171 5.32 19.21 -61.84
CA ASP A 171 4.09 19.14 -61.04
C ASP A 171 3.90 17.77 -60.36
N LYS A 172 4.34 16.67 -61.01
CA LYS A 172 4.28 15.33 -60.43
C LYS A 172 5.30 15.16 -59.30
N ILE A 173 6.52 15.66 -59.48
CA ILE A 173 7.58 15.61 -58.47
C ILE A 173 7.18 16.46 -57.27
N GLU A 174 6.70 17.68 -57.48
CA GLU A 174 6.20 18.58 -56.42
C GLU A 174 5.09 17.93 -55.60
N LYS A 175 4.05 17.38 -56.25
CA LYS A 175 2.98 16.64 -55.56
C LYS A 175 3.49 15.47 -54.73
N ARG A 176 4.50 14.76 -55.24
CA ARG A 176 5.10 13.64 -54.51
C ARG A 176 5.90 14.11 -53.30
N ILE A 177 6.66 15.19 -53.44
CA ILE A 177 7.41 15.82 -52.33
C ILE A 177 6.42 16.26 -51.24
N SER A 178 5.37 17.01 -51.58
CA SER A 178 4.37 17.47 -50.60
C SER A 178 3.77 16.32 -49.81
N LYS A 179 3.39 15.22 -50.49
CA LYS A 179 2.88 14.02 -49.80
C LYS A 179 3.90 13.41 -48.84
N LEU A 180 5.17 13.31 -49.24
CA LEU A 180 6.23 12.77 -48.38
C LEU A 180 6.54 13.71 -47.20
N GLU A 181 6.42 15.02 -47.38
CA GLU A 181 6.57 16.01 -46.31
C GLU A 181 5.43 15.92 -45.31
N GLU A 182 4.18 15.74 -45.77
CA GLU A 182 3.02 15.47 -44.91
C GLU A 182 3.22 14.17 -44.11
N ASP A 183 3.61 13.07 -44.78
CA ASP A 183 3.89 11.80 -44.13
C ASP A 183 5.02 11.94 -43.09
N ARG A 184 6.09 12.68 -43.42
CA ARG A 184 7.21 12.94 -42.50
C ARG A 184 6.75 13.72 -41.27
N LYS A 185 5.97 14.78 -41.47
CA LYS A 185 5.44 15.60 -40.38
C LYS A 185 4.58 14.77 -39.45
N TYR A 186 3.66 13.98 -40.01
CA TYR A 186 2.80 13.09 -39.23
C TYR A 186 3.61 12.15 -38.31
N ARG A 187 4.73 11.58 -38.80
CA ARG A 187 5.58 10.68 -38.00
C ARG A 187 6.30 11.37 -36.85
N ILE A 188 6.69 12.64 -37.04
CA ILE A 188 7.30 13.46 -36.00
C ILE A 188 6.24 13.77 -34.94
N ASP A 189 5.09 14.29 -35.37
CA ASP A 189 3.97 14.66 -34.48
C ASP A 189 3.49 13.44 -33.66
N ASP A 190 3.40 12.24 -34.27
CA ASP A 190 3.05 10.99 -33.60
C ASP A 190 4.08 10.58 -32.52
N SER A 191 5.37 10.76 -32.81
CA SER A 191 6.44 10.43 -31.86
C SER A 191 6.48 11.40 -30.67
N GLU A 192 6.28 12.69 -30.93
CA GLU A 192 6.15 13.72 -29.89
C GLU A 192 4.95 13.43 -29.00
N SER A 193 3.78 13.14 -29.60
CA SER A 193 2.56 12.84 -28.84
C SER A 193 2.71 11.59 -27.96
N LEU A 194 3.33 10.52 -28.48
CA LEU A 194 3.61 9.33 -27.69
C LEU A 194 4.59 9.61 -26.54
N GLY A 195 5.57 10.48 -26.77
CA GLY A 195 6.54 10.92 -25.77
C GLY A 195 5.90 11.72 -24.64
N GLU A 196 5.00 12.66 -24.97
CA GLU A 196 4.24 13.46 -24.01
C GLU A 196 3.36 12.59 -23.11
N ILE A 197 2.55 11.70 -23.70
CA ILE A 197 1.70 10.78 -22.94
C ILE A 197 2.53 9.90 -22.01
N PHE A 198 3.63 9.34 -22.52
CA PHE A 198 4.52 8.50 -21.71
C PHE A 198 5.18 9.30 -20.57
N TYR A 199 5.55 10.55 -20.82
CA TYR A 199 6.12 11.42 -19.81
C TYR A 199 5.12 11.72 -18.69
N GLU A 200 3.92 12.15 -19.06
CA GLU A 200 2.87 12.51 -18.09
C GLU A 200 2.42 11.31 -17.26
N GLU A 201 2.19 10.15 -17.88
CA GLU A 201 1.66 8.98 -17.17
C GLU A 201 2.71 8.22 -16.34
N PHE A 202 3.98 8.25 -16.77
CA PHE A 202 5.02 7.38 -16.21
C PHE A 202 6.31 8.12 -15.85
N LEU A 203 6.97 8.77 -16.82
CA LEU A 203 8.34 9.26 -16.61
C LEU A 203 8.43 10.42 -15.61
N SER A 204 7.38 11.22 -15.49
CA SER A 204 7.25 12.29 -14.49
C SER A 204 7.13 11.74 -13.06
N VAL A 205 6.71 10.48 -12.90
CA VAL A 205 6.56 9.83 -11.61
C VAL A 205 7.90 9.29 -11.14
N GLN A 206 8.48 9.96 -10.15
CA GLN A 206 9.78 9.59 -9.57
C GLN A 206 9.65 8.88 -8.23
N ASN A 207 8.49 9.02 -7.56
CA ASN A 207 8.27 8.54 -6.21
C ASN A 207 6.97 7.74 -6.12
N LEU A 208 7.03 6.55 -5.51
CA LEU A 208 5.84 5.78 -5.15
C LEU A 208 5.76 5.73 -3.63
N ILE A 209 4.68 6.30 -3.09
CA ILE A 209 4.43 6.39 -1.65
C ILE A 209 3.37 5.37 -1.28
N ILE A 210 3.74 4.40 -0.46
CA ILE A 210 2.88 3.32 -0.01
C ILE A 210 2.35 3.64 1.38
N ILE A 211 1.04 3.57 1.55
CA ILE A 211 0.34 3.76 2.82
C ILE A 211 -0.14 2.41 3.36
N ASP A 212 0.16 2.12 4.62
CA ASP A 212 -0.36 0.95 5.34
C ASP A 212 -0.54 1.25 6.84
N ASP A 213 -1.26 0.39 7.56
CA ASP A 213 -1.51 0.60 8.98
C ASP A 213 -0.28 0.35 9.86
N PHE A 214 0.28 -0.87 9.84
CA PHE A 214 1.29 -1.29 10.81
C PHE A 214 2.35 -2.23 10.21
N ILE A 215 3.60 -2.10 10.69
CA ILE A 215 4.67 -3.06 10.40
C ILE A 215 4.91 -3.95 11.63
N GLY A 216 4.47 -5.21 11.52
CA GLY A 216 4.87 -6.31 12.41
C GLY A 216 6.23 -6.87 12.02
N THR A 217 6.26 -8.12 11.52
CA THR A 217 7.49 -8.80 11.06
C THR A 217 8.09 -8.24 9.77
N GLY A 218 7.37 -7.36 9.04
CA GLY A 218 7.80 -6.85 7.73
C GLY A 218 7.52 -7.79 6.55
N ASP A 219 7.02 -9.01 6.78
CA ASP A 219 6.83 -10.02 5.72
C ASP A 219 5.94 -9.58 4.55
N SER A 220 4.91 -8.77 4.82
CA SER A 220 4.04 -8.23 3.77
C SER A 220 4.81 -7.30 2.84
N VAL A 221 5.67 -6.44 3.40
CA VAL A 221 6.53 -5.51 2.67
C VAL A 221 7.63 -6.27 1.93
N ILE A 222 8.26 -7.27 2.56
CA ILE A 222 9.26 -8.14 1.91
C ILE A 222 8.68 -8.84 0.67
N LYS A 223 7.46 -9.40 0.77
CA LYS A 223 6.78 -10.02 -0.37
C LYS A 223 6.45 -9.01 -1.46
N PHE A 224 6.14 -7.78 -1.08
CA PHE A 224 5.92 -6.67 -2.00
C PHE A 224 7.21 -6.26 -2.71
N LEU A 225 8.33 -6.07 -2.00
CA LEU A 225 9.64 -5.74 -2.57
C LEU A 225 10.11 -6.80 -3.59
N LYS A 226 9.95 -8.09 -3.26
CA LYS A 226 10.26 -9.19 -4.21
C LYS A 226 9.47 -9.07 -5.51
N LYS A 227 8.20 -8.67 -5.45
CA LYS A 227 7.39 -8.47 -6.66
C LYS A 227 7.84 -7.26 -7.47
N ILE A 228 8.15 -6.16 -6.79
CA ILE A 228 8.71 -4.97 -7.46
C ILE A 228 10.01 -5.35 -8.16
N ASN A 229 10.93 -6.02 -7.47
CA ASN A 229 12.21 -6.46 -8.05
C ASN A 229 12.03 -7.25 -9.34
N ASN A 230 11.06 -8.16 -9.39
CA ASN A 230 10.79 -8.96 -10.59
C ASN A 230 10.39 -8.10 -11.81
N VAL A 231 9.89 -6.90 -11.59
CA VAL A 231 9.51 -5.96 -12.66
C VAL A 231 10.67 -5.04 -13.02
N ILE A 232 11.32 -4.44 -12.01
CA ILE A 232 12.32 -3.38 -12.21
C ILE A 232 13.73 -3.91 -12.46
N SER A 233 14.04 -5.13 -12.04
CA SER A 233 15.38 -5.70 -12.21
C SER A 233 15.74 -5.82 -13.69
N GLY A 234 16.89 -5.26 -14.07
CA GLY A 234 17.35 -5.18 -15.46
C GLY A 234 16.54 -4.22 -16.34
N SER A 235 15.62 -3.44 -15.77
CA SER A 235 14.89 -2.38 -16.48
C SER A 235 15.58 -1.03 -16.35
N LYS A 236 15.14 -0.04 -17.14
CA LYS A 236 15.56 1.37 -17.01
C LYS A 236 14.67 2.18 -16.07
N ILE A 237 13.73 1.54 -15.37
CA ILE A 237 12.81 2.23 -14.47
C ILE A 237 13.57 2.60 -13.20
N ASP A 238 13.70 3.91 -12.96
CA ASP A 238 14.34 4.47 -11.79
C ASP A 238 13.30 5.21 -10.95
N ILE A 239 12.92 4.61 -9.83
CA ILE A 239 11.83 5.06 -8.96
C ILE A 239 12.22 4.87 -7.51
N ASN A 240 11.91 5.88 -6.69
CA ASN A 240 12.07 5.82 -5.24
C ASN A 240 10.80 5.25 -4.58
N LEU A 241 10.99 4.35 -3.62
CA LEU A 241 9.89 3.82 -2.81
C LEU A 241 9.86 4.46 -1.44
N PHE A 242 8.66 4.83 -0.99
CA PHE A 242 8.42 5.30 0.37
C PHE A 242 7.33 4.45 1.00
N LEU A 243 7.49 4.06 2.26
CA LEU A 243 6.46 3.35 3.01
C LEU A 243 6.13 4.14 4.27
N TRP A 244 4.89 4.62 4.35
CA TRP A 244 4.40 5.41 5.47
C TRP A 244 3.36 4.63 6.25
N VAL A 245 3.62 4.39 7.53
CA VAL A 245 2.78 3.58 8.41
C VAL A 245 2.55 4.23 9.75
N ILE A 246 1.47 3.90 10.45
CA ILE A 246 1.19 4.48 11.76
C ILE A 246 2.23 3.99 12.77
N GLU A 247 2.40 2.67 12.89
CA GLU A 247 3.44 2.12 13.75
C GLU A 247 4.28 1.04 13.08
N ALA A 248 5.54 0.93 13.50
CA ALA A 248 6.47 -0.07 13.01
C ALA A 248 7.29 -0.72 14.12
N SER A 249 7.47 -2.04 14.08
CA SER A 249 8.42 -2.73 14.95
C SER A 249 9.85 -2.58 14.44
N LYS A 250 10.80 -2.44 15.36
CA LYS A 250 12.23 -2.39 15.04
C LYS A 250 12.71 -3.60 14.22
N SER A 251 12.37 -4.81 14.65
CA SER A 251 12.74 -6.04 13.91
C SER A 251 12.14 -6.10 12.50
N GLY A 252 10.93 -5.55 12.32
CA GLY A 252 10.29 -5.47 11.01
C GLY A 252 10.98 -4.47 10.09
N LEU A 253 11.43 -3.33 10.62
CA LEU A 253 12.22 -2.33 9.90
C LEU A 253 13.56 -2.91 9.45
N GLU A 254 14.29 -3.56 10.37
CA GLU A 254 15.58 -4.21 10.08
C GLU A 254 15.43 -5.28 8.97
N ALA A 255 14.40 -6.13 9.05
CA ALA A 255 14.16 -7.15 8.04
C ALA A 255 13.79 -6.57 6.65
N ILE A 256 13.08 -5.43 6.62
CA ILE A 256 12.77 -4.72 5.37
C ILE A 256 14.03 -4.11 4.78
N GLU A 257 14.86 -3.47 5.59
CA GLU A 257 16.11 -2.83 5.18
C GLU A 257 17.10 -3.85 4.61
N GLU A 258 17.35 -4.95 5.34
CA GLU A 258 18.21 -6.04 4.86
C GLU A 258 17.73 -6.57 3.51
N LYS A 259 16.40 -6.76 3.37
CA LYS A 259 15.83 -7.26 2.12
C LYS A 259 15.91 -6.25 0.98
N ALA A 260 15.74 -4.96 1.27
CA ALA A 260 15.85 -3.91 0.29
C ALA A 260 17.28 -3.80 -0.27
N ILE A 261 18.28 -3.91 0.61
CA ILE A 261 19.71 -3.96 0.24
C ILE A 261 19.99 -5.17 -0.66
N ASP A 262 19.54 -6.37 -0.27
CA ASP A 262 19.71 -7.60 -1.07
C ASP A 262 19.08 -7.50 -2.48
N LEU A 263 17.97 -6.77 -2.60
CA LEU A 263 17.30 -6.55 -3.88
C LEU A 263 17.81 -5.31 -4.64
N ASN A 264 18.75 -4.57 -4.07
CA ASN A 264 19.20 -3.27 -4.58
C ASN A 264 18.02 -2.30 -4.86
N ILE A 265 17.07 -2.25 -3.92
CA ILE A 265 15.90 -1.37 -3.99
C ILE A 265 16.06 -0.25 -2.97
N ASN A 266 15.94 1.00 -3.42
CA ASN A 266 15.86 2.15 -2.52
C ASN A 266 14.43 2.27 -1.95
N ILE A 267 14.29 2.03 -0.64
CA ILE A 267 13.03 2.25 0.08
C ILE A 267 13.28 3.02 1.38
N GLN A 268 12.50 4.06 1.61
CA GLN A 268 12.49 4.80 2.87
C GLN A 268 11.20 4.49 3.64
N VAL A 269 11.33 3.99 4.88
CA VAL A 269 10.19 3.77 5.78
C VAL A 269 10.05 4.96 6.73
N SER A 270 8.86 5.51 6.86
CA SER A 270 8.53 6.57 7.82
C SER A 270 7.32 6.15 8.65
N TYR A 271 7.34 6.44 9.93
CA TYR A 271 6.29 6.01 10.85
C TYR A 271 6.08 7.01 11.96
N TYR A 272 4.85 7.05 12.51
CA TYR A 272 4.50 7.98 13.58
C TYR A 272 5.11 7.55 14.91
N LYS A 273 5.10 6.24 15.20
CA LYS A 273 5.65 5.71 16.45
C LYS A 273 6.19 4.28 16.31
N GLU A 274 7.18 3.93 17.12
CA GLU A 274 7.64 2.55 17.23
C GLU A 274 6.60 1.68 17.95
N SER A 275 6.31 0.51 17.38
CA SER A 275 5.43 -0.47 18.01
C SER A 275 6.12 -1.19 19.16
N ILE A 276 5.37 -1.39 20.24
CA ILE A 276 5.86 -2.07 21.43
C ILE A 276 5.43 -3.54 21.46
N ASN A 277 6.37 -4.43 21.77
CA ASN A 277 6.08 -5.80 22.19
C ASN A 277 5.75 -5.76 23.69
N VAL A 278 4.48 -5.98 24.06
CA VAL A 278 4.06 -5.89 25.47
C VAL A 278 4.56 -7.04 26.34
N LEU A 279 5.18 -8.05 25.74
CA LEU A 279 5.85 -9.16 26.41
C LEU A 279 7.38 -9.11 26.24
N ALA A 280 7.94 -7.95 25.88
CA ALA A 280 9.36 -7.70 25.98
C ALA A 280 9.74 -7.22 27.40
N GLU A 281 10.98 -7.53 27.75
CA GLU A 281 11.64 -7.14 29.00
C GLU A 281 11.60 -5.62 29.22
N GLU A 282 11.32 -5.20 30.46
CA GLU A 282 11.29 -3.79 30.90
C GLU A 282 10.33 -2.85 30.13
N ILE A 283 9.39 -3.38 29.34
CA ILE A 283 8.37 -2.57 28.65
C ILE A 283 7.10 -2.40 29.49
N VAL A 284 6.51 -3.51 29.93
CA VAL A 284 5.31 -3.55 30.77
C VAL A 284 5.59 -4.24 32.10
N PHE A 285 6.46 -5.24 32.08
CA PHE A 285 6.83 -6.08 33.21
C PHE A 285 8.33 -6.08 33.38
N SER A 286 8.77 -6.20 34.62
CA SER A 286 10.19 -6.32 34.96
C SER A 286 10.78 -7.63 34.47
N ASN A 287 12.11 -7.69 34.35
CA ASN A 287 12.85 -8.92 34.00
C ASN A 287 12.55 -10.10 34.93
N GLU A 288 12.27 -9.83 36.21
CA GLU A 288 11.94 -10.87 37.19
C GLU A 288 10.54 -11.46 36.97
N GLU A 289 9.61 -10.69 36.40
CA GLU A 289 8.21 -11.08 36.21
C GLU A 289 7.92 -11.63 34.81
N ILE A 290 8.71 -11.27 33.79
CA ILE A 290 8.32 -11.42 32.39
C ILE A 290 8.12 -12.87 31.96
N ASP A 291 8.95 -13.80 32.44
CA ASP A 291 8.86 -15.21 32.08
C ASP A 291 7.60 -15.86 32.67
N ASP A 292 7.28 -15.48 33.90
CA ASP A 292 6.04 -15.85 34.59
C ASP A 292 4.81 -15.32 33.84
N VAL A 293 4.87 -14.07 33.37
CA VAL A 293 3.81 -13.46 32.57
C VAL A 293 3.67 -14.15 31.21
N LYS A 294 4.76 -14.40 30.49
CA LYS A 294 4.73 -15.14 29.21
C LYS A 294 4.08 -16.51 29.39
N LYS A 295 4.41 -17.23 30.46
CA LYS A 295 3.82 -18.54 30.79
C LYS A 295 2.33 -18.41 31.12
N LEU A 296 1.94 -17.41 31.91
CA LEU A 296 0.54 -17.11 32.21
C LEU A 296 -0.28 -16.87 30.94
N ILE A 297 0.21 -16.01 30.05
CA ILE A 297 -0.43 -15.70 28.77
C ILE A 297 -0.55 -16.93 27.89
N ARG A 298 0.50 -17.77 27.84
CA ARG A 298 0.46 -19.04 27.11
C ARG A 298 -0.63 -19.97 27.65
N ASN A 299 -0.73 -20.11 28.97
CA ASN A 299 -1.76 -20.93 29.61
C ASN A 299 -3.17 -20.43 29.30
N ILE A 300 -3.40 -19.11 29.31
CA ILE A 300 -4.68 -18.50 28.89
C ILE A 300 -4.97 -18.87 27.43
N ASN A 301 -4.03 -18.65 26.52
CA ASN A 301 -4.23 -18.98 25.10
C ASN A 301 -4.56 -20.47 24.90
N GLU A 302 -3.87 -21.37 25.60
CA GLU A 302 -4.12 -22.82 25.55
C GLU A 302 -5.51 -23.18 26.11
N TYR A 303 -5.88 -22.64 27.28
CA TYR A 303 -7.16 -22.90 27.93
C TYR A 303 -8.35 -22.47 27.05
N TYR A 304 -8.26 -21.28 26.45
CA TYR A 304 -9.29 -20.72 25.58
C TYR A 304 -9.16 -21.14 24.11
N ARG A 305 -8.20 -22.01 23.78
CA ARG A 305 -7.93 -22.53 22.43
C ARG A 305 -7.70 -21.43 21.39
N LEU A 306 -6.98 -20.39 21.79
CA LEU A 306 -6.64 -19.26 20.94
C LEU A 306 -5.44 -19.61 20.06
N THR A 307 -5.56 -19.37 18.76
CA THR A 307 -4.50 -19.70 17.80
C THR A 307 -3.62 -18.49 17.55
N GLN A 308 -2.36 -18.57 17.98
CA GLN A 308 -1.39 -17.51 17.71
C GLN A 308 -1.04 -17.44 16.22
N SER A 309 -1.01 -16.23 15.67
CA SER A 309 -0.53 -16.02 14.31
C SER A 309 0.99 -16.15 14.25
N GLY A 310 1.54 -16.78 13.22
CA GLY A 310 2.99 -16.80 12.98
C GLY A 310 3.62 -15.44 12.70
N TYR A 311 2.80 -14.39 12.55
CA TYR A 311 3.23 -12.99 12.42
C TYR A 311 3.11 -12.21 13.75
N SER A 312 2.69 -12.86 14.83
CA SER A 312 2.45 -12.23 16.13
C SER A 312 3.77 -11.78 16.76
N MET A 313 3.86 -10.49 17.08
CA MET A 313 4.96 -9.85 17.80
C MET A 313 4.53 -9.42 19.20
N ASN A 314 3.36 -9.91 19.65
CA ASN A 314 2.73 -9.53 20.93
C ASN A 314 2.52 -8.02 21.07
N HIS A 315 2.17 -7.32 19.99
CA HIS A 315 1.78 -5.92 20.07
C HIS A 315 0.40 -5.76 20.73
N ALA A 316 0.10 -4.56 21.20
CA ALA A 316 -1.20 -4.19 21.75
C ALA A 316 -1.74 -2.99 20.98
N ILE A 317 -2.12 -3.19 19.72
CA ILE A 317 -2.51 -2.10 18.82
C ILE A 317 -3.76 -2.46 18.02
N ALA A 318 -4.62 -1.50 17.70
CA ALA A 318 -5.69 -1.71 16.72
C ALA A 318 -6.07 -0.38 16.07
N SER A 319 -6.71 -0.46 14.91
CA SER A 319 -7.31 0.71 14.27
C SER A 319 -8.84 0.59 14.19
N PHE A 320 -9.48 1.68 13.78
CA PHE A 320 -10.90 1.71 13.45
C PHE A 320 -11.30 0.70 12.37
N VAL A 321 -10.34 0.28 11.53
CA VAL A 321 -10.55 -0.73 10.49
C VAL A 321 -10.47 -2.14 11.05
N ASN A 322 -9.37 -2.48 11.73
CA ASN A 322 -9.16 -3.84 12.25
C ASN A 322 -8.03 -3.93 13.28
N ALA A 323 -8.01 -5.03 14.05
CA ALA A 323 -6.82 -5.45 14.77
C ALA A 323 -5.83 -6.19 13.85
N PRO A 324 -4.53 -5.84 13.86
CA PRO A 324 -3.51 -6.51 13.05
C PRO A 324 -3.15 -7.91 13.57
N ASN A 325 -2.48 -8.69 12.73
CA ASN A 325 -2.05 -10.05 13.05
C ASN A 325 -0.77 -10.15 13.89
N ASN A 326 -0.11 -9.00 14.12
CA ASN A 326 1.06 -8.88 15.00
C ASN A 326 0.67 -8.73 16.48
N ASN A 327 -0.62 -8.58 16.77
CA ASN A 327 -1.13 -8.42 18.13
C ASN A 327 -0.87 -9.65 19.02
N LEU A 328 -0.89 -9.38 20.32
CA LEU A 328 -1.07 -10.38 21.35
C LEU A 328 -2.40 -11.12 21.09
N THR A 329 -2.34 -12.45 21.08
CA THR A 329 -3.40 -13.29 20.53
C THR A 329 -4.75 -13.06 21.23
N LEU A 330 -4.77 -13.09 22.56
CA LEU A 330 -5.99 -12.88 23.37
C LEU A 330 -6.66 -11.51 23.18
N LEU A 331 -5.95 -10.50 22.66
CA LEU A 331 -6.54 -9.18 22.43
C LEU A 331 -7.36 -9.13 21.14
N SER A 332 -7.15 -10.07 20.22
CA SER A 332 -7.67 -9.98 18.86
C SER A 332 -8.29 -11.27 18.28
N GLU A 333 -7.99 -12.42 18.86
CA GLU A 333 -8.52 -13.72 18.45
C GLU A 333 -9.73 -14.10 19.31
N GLU A 334 -10.80 -14.58 18.68
CA GLU A 334 -11.98 -15.13 19.35
C GLU A 334 -11.99 -16.66 19.35
N SER A 335 -12.65 -17.22 20.36
CA SER A 335 -13.05 -18.63 20.41
C SER A 335 -14.49 -18.75 20.92
N SER A 336 -15.00 -19.99 21.01
CA SER A 336 -16.33 -20.23 21.59
C SER A 336 -16.46 -19.81 23.05
N THR A 337 -15.34 -19.61 23.75
CA THR A 337 -15.28 -19.30 25.18
C THR A 337 -14.47 -18.05 25.49
N TRP A 338 -14.05 -17.29 24.47
CA TRP A 338 -13.24 -16.09 24.66
C TRP A 338 -13.66 -14.98 23.69
N THR A 339 -14.00 -13.83 24.27
CA THR A 339 -14.33 -12.61 23.51
C THR A 339 -13.14 -11.65 23.58
N PRO A 340 -12.50 -11.29 22.45
CA PRO A 340 -11.37 -10.36 22.44
C PRO A 340 -11.82 -8.90 22.57
N LEU A 341 -10.95 -8.05 23.11
CA LEU A 341 -11.19 -6.60 23.15
C LEU A 341 -11.33 -5.99 21.76
N PHE A 342 -10.44 -6.31 20.82
CA PHE A 342 -10.47 -5.77 19.47
C PHE A 342 -10.42 -6.91 18.47
N LEU A 343 -11.59 -7.44 18.14
CA LEU A 343 -11.71 -8.59 17.24
C LEU A 343 -11.03 -8.32 15.90
N ARG A 344 -10.14 -9.24 15.53
CA ARG A 344 -9.61 -9.28 14.18
C ARG A 344 -10.65 -9.89 13.26
N THR A 345 -11.03 -9.14 12.23
CA THR A 345 -11.92 -9.64 11.18
C THR A 345 -11.24 -10.79 10.43
N LYS A 346 -11.71 -12.02 10.68
CA LYS A 346 -11.30 -13.20 9.92
C LYS A 346 -11.93 -13.13 8.52
N ARG A 347 -11.08 -13.10 7.50
CA ARG A 347 -11.51 -13.02 6.09
C ARG A 347 -12.05 -14.38 5.61
N ASN A 348 -13.24 -14.77 6.09
CA ASN A 348 -13.95 -15.93 5.57
C ASN A 348 -14.67 -15.53 4.27
N LYS A 349 -14.50 -16.32 3.19
CA LYS A 349 -15.35 -16.18 1.99
C LYS A 349 -16.80 -16.41 2.41
N LYS A 350 -17.60 -15.35 2.52
CA LYS A 350 -19.06 -15.50 2.61
C LYS A 350 -19.52 -16.13 1.30
N LYS A 351 -19.73 -17.44 1.29
CA LYS A 351 -20.37 -18.12 0.15
C LYS A 351 -21.79 -17.58 0.06
N ARG A 352 -22.10 -16.84 -1.01
CA ARG A 352 -23.48 -16.46 -1.32
C ARG A 352 -24.29 -17.75 -1.44
N LYS A 353 -25.34 -17.87 -0.65
CA LYS A 353 -26.34 -18.91 -0.86
C LYS A 353 -27.08 -18.56 -2.15
N PHE A 354 -27.16 -19.50 -3.07
CA PHE A 354 -27.92 -19.36 -4.31
C PHE A 354 -29.04 -20.39 -4.34
N SER A 355 -30.14 -20.03 -4.98
CA SER A 355 -31.30 -20.87 -5.19
C SER A 355 -31.04 -21.89 -6.31
N LYS A 356 -31.87 -22.95 -6.35
CA LYS A 356 -31.86 -23.92 -7.46
C LYS A 356 -32.17 -23.25 -8.80
N THR A 357 -33.00 -22.20 -8.80
CA THR A 357 -33.36 -21.43 -10.00
C THR A 357 -32.15 -20.66 -10.53
N GLU A 358 -31.46 -19.89 -9.68
CA GLU A 358 -30.21 -19.19 -10.07
C GLU A 358 -29.17 -20.17 -10.62
N MET A 359 -29.07 -21.37 -10.05
CA MET A 359 -28.17 -22.41 -10.55
C MET A 359 -28.59 -22.92 -11.93
N LYS A 360 -29.90 -23.15 -12.14
CA LYS A 360 -30.43 -23.60 -13.43
C LYS A 360 -30.21 -22.54 -14.51
N ASP A 361 -30.47 -21.27 -14.20
CA ASP A 361 -30.29 -20.16 -15.13
C ASP A 361 -28.81 -19.96 -15.48
N THR A 362 -27.92 -20.08 -14.49
CA THR A 362 -26.47 -20.03 -14.72
C THR A 362 -26.02 -21.19 -15.61
N LEU A 363 -26.49 -22.41 -15.37
CA LEU A 363 -26.17 -23.57 -16.19
C LEU A 363 -26.71 -23.43 -17.61
N ASN A 364 -27.90 -22.84 -17.79
CA ASN A 364 -28.44 -22.55 -19.11
C ASN A 364 -27.60 -21.48 -19.82
N PHE A 365 -27.22 -20.39 -19.13
CA PHE A 365 -26.36 -19.35 -19.68
C PHE A 365 -24.99 -19.88 -20.12
N ILE A 366 -24.38 -20.80 -19.36
CA ILE A 366 -23.08 -21.39 -19.72
C ILE A 366 -23.18 -22.35 -20.91
N ARG A 367 -24.34 -22.97 -21.13
CA ARG A 367 -24.58 -23.95 -22.19
C ARG A 367 -24.99 -23.34 -23.52
N HIS A 368 -25.31 -22.05 -23.52
CA HIS A 368 -25.59 -21.23 -24.70
C HIS A 368 -24.42 -20.28 -24.95
#